data_AF-A0A0B7C3H0-F1
#
_entry.id   AF-A0A0B7C3H0-F1
#
_cell.length_a   1.000
_cell.length_b   1.000
_cell.length_c   1.000
_cell.angle_alpha   90.00
_cell.angle_beta   90.00
_cell.angle_gamma   90.00
#
_symmetry.space_group_name_H-M   'P 1'
#
loop_
_entity.id
_entity.type
_entity.pdbx_description
1 polymer ?
#
loop_
_entity_poly.entity_id
_entity_poly.type
_entity_poly.pdbx_seq_one_letter_code
_entity_poly.pdbx_strand_id
1 'polypeptide(L)' 'PAPTAQSYLRADKILEAVKQTGAEAVHPGYGFLSENTKFAAQLADNNVKFVGPNSQAILSMGDKIHSKKIATAA' A
#
# COMPACT_ATOMS: atom_id res chain seq x y z
N PRO A 1 13.86 1.14 -19.60
CA PRO A 1 13.03 1.52 -18.43
C PRO A 1 13.93 1.93 -17.25
N ALA A 2 13.49 2.87 -16.41
CA ALA A 2 14.24 3.21 -15.19
C ALA A 2 14.26 2.00 -14.23
N PRO A 3 15.33 1.82 -13.42
CA PRO A 3 15.36 0.76 -12.42
C PRO A 3 14.13 0.84 -11.49
N THR A 4 13.53 -0.31 -11.17
CA THR A 4 12.32 -0.42 -10.33
C THR A 4 12.46 0.30 -8.98
N ALA A 5 13.64 0.20 -8.36
CA ALA A 5 13.96 0.89 -7.10
C ALA A 5 13.91 2.41 -7.20
N GLN A 6 14.13 2.97 -8.39
CA GLN A 6 14.14 4.41 -8.65
C GLN A 6 12.81 4.92 -9.21
N SER A 7 11.86 4.02 -9.49
CA SER A 7 10.57 4.34 -10.12
C SER A 7 9.41 3.80 -9.30
N TYR A 8 8.94 2.58 -9.59
CA TYR A 8 7.72 2.01 -9.00
C TYR A 8 7.77 1.77 -7.49
N LEU A 9 8.95 1.69 -6.88
CA LEU A 9 9.09 1.55 -5.42
C LEU A 9 9.17 2.90 -4.69
N ARG A 10 9.06 4.04 -5.40
CA ARG A 10 9.08 5.39 -4.82
C ARG A 10 7.68 5.84 -4.42
N ALA A 11 7.23 5.36 -3.27
CA ALA A 11 5.95 5.73 -2.66
C ALA A 11 5.76 7.25 -2.54
N ASP A 12 6.84 7.98 -2.21
CA ASP A 12 6.85 9.44 -2.11
C ASP A 12 6.50 10.12 -3.44
N LYS A 13 7.07 9.63 -4.55
CA LYS A 13 6.80 10.17 -5.89
C LYS A 13 5.38 9.85 -6.37
N ILE A 14 4.86 8.68 -6.00
CA ILE A 14 3.48 8.31 -6.31
C ILE A 14 2.50 9.19 -5.53
N LEU A 15 2.74 9.44 -4.25
CA LEU A 15 1.91 10.36 -3.44
C LEU A 15 1.94 11.80 -3.98
N GLU A 16 3.10 12.26 -4.45
CA GLU A 16 3.22 13.55 -5.11
C GLU A 16 2.35 13.63 -6.38
N ALA A 17 2.41 12.59 -7.22
CA ALA A 17 1.59 12.51 -8.43
C ALA A 17 0.09 12.49 -8.13
N VAL A 18 -0.33 11.74 -7.10
CA VAL A 18 -1.72 11.69 -6.62
C VAL A 18 -2.22 13.08 -6.22
N LYS A 19 -1.40 13.85 -5.48
CA LYS A 19 -1.73 15.24 -5.11
C LYS A 19 -1.83 16.17 -6.31
N GLN A 20 -0.90 16.06 -7.26
CA GLN A 20 -0.88 16.92 -8.46
C GLN A 20 -2.06 16.66 -9.39
N THR A 21 -2.50 15.40 -9.48
CA THR A 21 -3.59 14.98 -10.36
C THR A 21 -4.97 15.10 -9.72
N GLY A 22 -5.04 15.21 -8.39
CA GLY A 22 -6.31 15.16 -7.66
C GLY A 22 -6.95 13.76 -7.66
N ALA A 23 -6.13 12.71 -7.83
CA ALA A 23 -6.64 11.34 -7.84
C ALA A 23 -7.23 10.95 -6.48
N GLU A 24 -8.43 10.40 -6.48
CA GLU A 24 -9.16 10.02 -5.26
C GLU A 24 -8.88 8.58 -4.83
N ALA A 25 -8.29 7.76 -5.70
CA ALA A 25 -7.98 6.37 -5.43
C ALA A 25 -6.72 5.90 -6.14
N VAL A 26 -6.02 4.93 -5.54
CA VAL A 26 -4.86 4.26 -6.11
C VAL A 26 -5.06 2.75 -6.06
N HIS A 27 -4.99 2.09 -7.22
CA HIS A 27 -4.99 0.64 -7.34
C HIS A 27 -3.53 0.15 -7.50
N PRO A 28 -2.97 -0.61 -6.55
CA PRO A 28 -1.55 -0.96 -6.55
C PRO A 28 -1.20 -2.13 -7.47
N GLY A 29 -2.19 -2.88 -7.98
CA GLY A 29 -1.93 -4.11 -8.72
C GLY A 29 -1.40 -5.21 -7.80
N TYR A 30 -0.32 -5.87 -8.22
CA TYR A 30 0.37 -6.92 -7.47
C TYR A 30 1.88 -6.66 -7.41
N GLY A 31 2.55 -7.17 -6.38
CA GLY A 31 3.96 -6.85 -6.11
C GLY A 31 4.17 -5.36 -5.78
N PHE A 32 5.42 -4.89 -5.82
CA PHE A 32 5.80 -3.50 -5.52
C PHE A 32 5.25 -2.99 -4.17
N LEU A 33 4.28 -2.07 -4.20
CA LEU A 33 3.70 -1.42 -3.04
C LEU A 33 2.34 -2.01 -2.64
N SER A 34 1.86 -3.06 -3.31
CA SER A 34 0.56 -3.69 -3.01
C SER A 34 0.45 -4.25 -1.60
N GLU A 35 1.58 -4.69 -1.01
CA GLU A 35 1.67 -5.19 0.36
C GLU A 35 2.36 -4.21 1.31
N ASN A 36 2.53 -2.94 0.90
CA ASN A 36 3.21 -1.95 1.72
C ASN A 36 2.24 -1.23 2.65
N THR A 37 2.24 -1.63 3.92
CA THR A 37 1.42 -1.02 4.99
C THR A 37 1.57 0.49 5.08
N LYS A 38 2.80 1.01 4.98
CA LYS A 38 3.07 2.45 5.12
C LYS A 38 2.47 3.24 3.96
N PHE A 39 2.57 2.71 2.74
CA PHE A 39 2.00 3.35 1.57
C PHE A 39 0.47 3.42 1.65
N ALA A 40 -0.19 2.32 2.03
CA ALA A 40 -1.64 2.30 2.22
C ALA A 40 -2.09 3.28 3.32
N ALA A 41 -1.34 3.39 4.42
CA ALA A 41 -1.61 4.36 5.49
C ALA A 41 -1.45 5.81 5.00
N GLN A 42 -0.36 6.11 4.27
CA GLN A 42 -0.12 7.44 3.72
C GLN A 42 -1.22 7.87 2.73
N LEU A 43 -1.75 6.96 1.92
CA LEU A 43 -2.88 7.27 1.05
C LEU A 43 -4.12 7.64 1.87
N ALA A 44 -4.43 6.87 2.91
CA ALA A 44 -5.55 7.17 3.82
C ALA A 44 -5.39 8.54 4.50
N ASP A 45 -4.19 8.88 4.99
CA ASP A 45 -3.89 10.18 5.61
C ASP A 45 -4.09 11.36 4.64
N ASN A 46 -3.99 11.12 3.33
CA ASN A 46 -4.22 12.12 2.29
C ASN A 46 -5.65 12.06 1.71
N ASN A 47 -6.57 11.32 2.34
CA ASN A 47 -7.95 11.09 1.87
C ASN A 47 -8.02 10.41 0.48
N VAL A 48 -7.03 9.58 0.15
CA VAL A 48 -6.97 8.83 -1.11
C VAL A 48 -7.25 7.37 -0.82
N LYS A 49 -8.22 6.79 -1.53
CA LYS A 49 -8.63 5.40 -1.32
C LYS A 49 -7.59 4.44 -1.89
N PHE A 50 -7.02 3.61 -1.04
CA PHE A 50 -6.27 2.44 -1.49
C PHE A 50 -7.25 1.36 -1.95
N VAL A 51 -7.18 0.96 -3.23
CA VAL A 51 -8.04 -0.10 -3.78
C VAL A 51 -7.45 -1.46 -3.41
N GLY A 52 -7.72 -1.86 -2.17
CA GLY A 52 -7.22 -3.09 -1.56
C GLY A 52 -7.62 -3.18 -0.09
N PRO A 53 -7.06 -4.12 0.67
CA PRO A 53 -7.26 -4.19 2.11
C PRO A 53 -6.72 -2.93 2.81
N ASN A 54 -7.29 -2.57 3.96
CA ASN A 54 -6.78 -1.45 4.75
C ASN A 54 -5.37 -1.74 5.29
N SER A 55 -4.65 -0.69 5.72
CA SER A 55 -3.26 -0.81 6.20
C SER A 55 -3.11 -1.80 7.35
N GLN A 56 -4.07 -1.87 8.27
CA GLN A 56 -4.06 -2.81 9.39
C GLN A 56 -4.16 -4.26 8.93
N ALA A 57 -5.01 -4.56 7.94
CA ALA A 57 -5.14 -5.88 7.36
C ALA A 57 -3.86 -6.29 6.61
N ILE A 58 -3.25 -5.36 5.85
CA ILE A 58 -1.95 -5.60 5.19
C ILE A 58 -0.88 -5.94 6.23
N LEU A 59 -0.79 -5.17 7.33
CA LEU A 59 0.17 -5.42 8.41
C LEU A 59 -0.05 -6.79 9.06
N SER A 60 -1.30 -7.10 9.38
CA SER A 60 -1.68 -8.32 10.10
C SER A 60 -1.40 -9.57 9.28
N MET A 61 -1.58 -9.50 7.96
CA MET A 61 -1.40 -10.62 7.04
C MET A 61 0.03 -10.72 6.48
N GLY A 62 0.78 -9.61 6.41
CA GLY A 62 2.14 -9.60 5.88
C GLY A 62 3.16 -10.30 6.79
N ASP A 63 2.91 -10.33 8.11
CA ASP A 63 3.69 -11.14 9.05
C ASP A 63 3.14 -12.58 9.09
N LYS A 64 3.94 -13.53 8.61
CA LYS A 64 3.60 -14.96 8.58
C LYS A 64 3.29 -15.54 9.97
N ILE A 65 3.92 -15.05 11.03
CA ILE A 65 3.67 -15.50 12.41
C ILE A 65 2.32 -14.94 12.88
N HIS A 66 2.11 -13.64 12.69
CA HIS A 66 0.88 -12.97 13.11
C HIS A 66 -0.34 -13.51 12.34
N SER A 67 -0.20 -13.72 11.03
CA SER A 67 -1.23 -14.28 10.16
C SER A 67 -1.68 -15.67 10.63
N LYS A 68 -0.75 -16.56 11.01
CA LYS A 68 -1.09 -17.88 11.56
C LYS A 68 -1.88 -17.80 12.88
N LYS A 69 -1.54 -16.85 13.75
CA LYS A 69 -2.26 -16.65 15.02
C LYS A 69 -3.70 -16.22 14.76
N ILE A 70 -3.91 -15.27 13.85
CA ILE A 70 -5.25 -14.84 13.43
C ILE A 70 -6.04 -16.01 12.84
N ALA A 71 -5.43 -16.77 11.93
CA ALA A 71 -6.08 -17.91 11.28
C ALA A 71 -6.49 -19.02 12.26
N THR A 72 -5.79 -19.17 13.38
CA THR A 72 -6.12 -20.16 14.41
C THR A 72 -7.20 -19.65 15.38
N ALA A 73 -7.37 -18.32 15.48
CA ALA A 73 -8.30 -17.67 16.38
C ALA A 73 -9.68 -17.34 15.75
N ALA A 74 -9.80 -17.50 14.43
CA ALA A 74 -11.03 -17.32 13.66
C ALA A 74 -11.77 -18.65 13.49
#